data_AF-A0A497CPE9-F1
#
_entry.id   AF-A0A497CPE9-F1
#
_cell.length_a   1.000
_cell.length_b   1.000
_cell.length_c   1.000
_cell.angle_alpha   90.00
_cell.angle_beta   90.00
_cell.angle_gamma   90.00
#
_symmetry.space_group_name_H-M   'P 1'
#
loop_
_entity.id
_entity.type
_entity.pdbx_description
1 polymer ?
#
loop_
_entity_poly.entity_id
_entity_poly.type
_entity_poly.pdbx_seq_one_letter_code
_entity_poly.pdbx_strand_id
1 'polypeptide(L)' 'MMDPVAFLQELVSIPSPSGQEDEVGEYLVERMTGLGFQAHRDQTGNAVGMIGNPEAEREIVLLGHMDT' A
#
# COMPACT_ATOMS: atom_id res chain seq x y z
N MET A 1 -13.70 -7.34 -9.14
CA MET A 1 -13.65 -7.29 -7.66
C MET A 1 -12.41 -8.04 -7.24
N MET A 2 -11.58 -7.46 -6.37
CA MET A 2 -10.33 -8.08 -5.92
C MET A 2 -10.65 -9.26 -4.99
N ASP A 3 -9.94 -10.39 -5.15
CA ASP A 3 -9.97 -11.49 -4.18
C ASP A 3 -9.02 -11.12 -3.01
N PRO A 4 -9.55 -10.88 -1.79
CA PRO A 4 -8.74 -10.45 -0.66
C PRO A 4 -7.79 -11.56 -0.15
N VAL A 5 -8.15 -12.84 -0.33
CA VAL A 5 -7.29 -13.96 0.08
C VAL A 5 -6.11 -14.08 -0.87
N ALA A 6 -6.36 -14.03 -2.18
CA ALA A 6 -5.30 -14.04 -3.18
C ALA A 6 -4.36 -12.84 -3.03
N PHE A 7 -4.90 -11.65 -2.78
CA PHE A 7 -4.10 -10.46 -2.48
C PHE A 7 -3.19 -10.66 -1.27
N LEU A 8 -3.75 -11.15 -0.15
CA LEU A 8 -2.97 -11.36 1.05
C LEU A 8 -1.89 -12.42 0.83
N GLN A 9 -2.20 -13.51 0.12
CA GLN A 9 -1.23 -14.57 -0.20
C GLN A 9 -0.07 -14.04 -1.03
N GLU A 10 -0.33 -13.23 -2.06
CA GLU A 10 0.71 -12.57 -2.85
C GLU A 10 1.53 -11.60 -1.99
N LEU A 11 0.86 -10.76 -1.19
CA LEU A 11 1.52 -9.79 -0.32
C LEU A 11 2.49 -10.47 0.66
N VAL A 12 2.06 -11.53 1.36
CA VAL A 12 2.92 -12.25 2.32
C VAL A 12 3.97 -13.14 1.66
N SER A 13 3.87 -13.37 0.35
CA SER A 13 4.88 -14.14 -0.38
C SER A 13 6.13 -13.32 -0.73
N ILE A 14 6.04 -11.98 -0.62
CA ILE A 14 7.15 -11.06 -0.85
C ILE A 14 7.93 -10.89 0.47
N PRO A 15 9.21 -11.31 0.55
CA PRO A 15 10.02 -11.05 1.73
C PRO A 15 10.23 -9.55 1.96
N SER A 16 10.01 -9.08 3.17
CA SER A 16 10.22 -7.68 3.56
C SER A 16 10.96 -7.53 4.90
N PRO A 17 12.21 -8.03 5.04
CA PRO A 17 12.98 -7.75 6.25
C PRO A 17 13.11 -6.24 6.49
N SER A 18 13.20 -5.82 7.76
CA SER A 18 13.35 -4.40 8.09
C SER A 18 14.53 -3.77 7.32
N GLY A 19 14.26 -2.69 6.59
CA GLY A 19 15.18 -1.98 5.70
C GLY A 19 15.29 -2.53 4.26
N GLN A 20 14.48 -3.52 3.88
CA GLN A 20 14.44 -4.14 2.55
C GLN A 20 13.01 -4.21 1.99
N GLU A 21 12.17 -3.21 2.27
CA GLU A 21 10.74 -3.19 1.96
C GLU A 21 10.39 -2.67 0.56
N ASP A 22 11.38 -2.43 -0.31
CA ASP A 22 11.15 -1.82 -1.62
C ASP A 22 10.21 -2.64 -2.51
N GLU A 23 10.42 -3.96 -2.59
CA GLU A 23 9.60 -4.83 -3.44
C GLU A 23 8.13 -4.86 -2.99
N VAL A 24 7.88 -5.07 -1.70
CA VAL A 24 6.52 -5.06 -1.14
C VAL A 24 5.88 -3.68 -1.26
N GLY A 25 6.70 -2.63 -1.14
CA GLY A 25 6.32 -1.24 -1.32
C GLY A 25 5.78 -0.92 -2.71
N GLU A 26 6.53 -1.29 -3.76
CA GLU A 26 6.11 -1.11 -5.15
C GLU A 26 4.87 -1.94 -5.46
N TYR A 27 4.83 -3.19 -4.99
CA TYR A 27 3.64 -4.05 -5.13
C TYR A 27 2.40 -3.35 -4.55
N LEU A 28 2.47 -2.83 -3.32
CA LEU A 28 1.34 -2.13 -2.71
C LEU A 28 0.90 -0.89 -3.50
N VAL A 29 1.84 -0.10 -4.04
CA VAL A 29 1.52 1.07 -4.89
C VAL A 29 0.80 0.64 -6.17
N GLU A 30 1.25 -0.41 -6.84
CA GLU A 30 0.58 -0.96 -8.02
C GLU A 30 -0.84 -1.44 -7.69
N ARG A 31 -1.01 -2.18 -6.59
CA ARG A 31 -2.33 -2.66 -6.15
C ARG A 31 -3.27 -1.53 -5.79
N MET A 32 -2.81 -0.52 -5.05
CA MET A 32 -3.60 0.66 -4.70
C MET A 32 -4.00 1.45 -5.96
N THR A 33 -3.08 1.65 -6.90
CA THR A 33 -3.37 2.30 -8.18
C THR A 33 -4.46 1.56 -8.96
N GLY A 34 -4.36 0.23 -9.06
CA GLY A 34 -5.37 -0.62 -9.70
C GLY A 34 -6.74 -0.57 -9.02
N LEU A 35 -6.79 -0.23 -7.73
CA LEU A 35 -8.02 -0.02 -6.95
C LEU A 35 -8.56 1.41 -7.05
N GLY A 36 -7.90 2.32 -7.78
CA GLY A 36 -8.33 3.70 -7.99
C GLY A 36 -7.82 4.70 -6.97
N PHE A 37 -6.82 4.35 -6.16
CA PHE A 37 -6.14 5.28 -5.27
C PHE A 37 -5.14 6.13 -6.07
N GLN A 38 -4.91 7.36 -5.62
CA GLN A 38 -3.68 8.09 -5.92
C GLN A 38 -2.58 7.52 -5.02
N ALA A 39 -1.70 6.70 -5.59
CA ALA A 39 -0.68 5.97 -4.83
C ALA A 39 0.74 6.34 -5.27
N HIS A 40 1.67 6.40 -4.32
CA HIS A 40 3.09 6.67 -4.56
C HIS A 40 3.98 6.12 -3.44
N ARG A 41 5.28 6.03 -3.72
CA ARG A 41 6.33 5.89 -2.71
C ARG A 41 6.74 7.29 -2.24
N ASP A 42 6.80 7.52 -0.93
CA ASP A 42 7.37 8.75 -0.40
C ASP A 42 8.91 8.70 -0.34
N GLN A 43 9.55 9.78 0.10
CA GLN A 43 11.02 9.87 0.18
C GLN A 43 11.65 8.95 1.21
N THR A 44 10.86 8.38 2.13
CA THR A 44 11.31 7.45 3.17
C THR A 44 11.04 5.99 2.76
N GLY A 45 10.38 5.76 1.63
CA GLY A 45 10.00 4.42 1.18
C GLY A 45 8.73 3.90 1.85
N ASN A 46 7.79 4.77 2.24
CA ASN A 46 6.44 4.33 2.58
C ASN A 46 5.59 4.18 1.32
N ALA A 47 4.73 3.16 1.25
CA ALA A 47 3.66 3.09 0.27
C ALA A 47 2.45 3.89 0.76
N VAL A 48 2.12 4.99 0.09
CA VAL A 48 1.02 5.89 0.46
C VAL A 48 -0.05 5.84 -0.61
N GLY A 49 -1.31 5.64 -0.20
CA GLY A 49 -2.47 5.66 -1.09
C GLY A 49 -3.58 6.54 -0.54
N MET A 50 -4.12 7.42 -1.40
CA MET A 50 -5.24 8.30 -1.07
C MET A 50 -6.43 8.01 -1.98
N ILE A 51 -7.63 7.92 -1.40
CA ILE A 51 -8.89 7.75 -2.13
C ILE A 51 -10.02 8.51 -1.45
N GLY A 52 -10.98 9.01 -2.22
CA GLY A 52 -12.12 9.78 -1.72
C GLY A 52 -12.06 11.26 -2.13
N ASN A 53 -12.82 12.11 -1.43
CA ASN A 53 -12.87 13.54 -1.70
C ASN A 53 -11.65 14.25 -1.07
N PRO A 54 -10.79 14.92 -1.86
CA PRO A 54 -9.66 15.68 -1.32
C PRO A 54 -10.07 16.89 -0.45
N GLU A 55 -11.33 17.33 -0.55
CA GLU A 55 -11.89 18.44 0.24
C GLU A 55 -12.79 17.95 1.39
N ALA A 56 -12.73 16.67 1.76
CA ALA A 56 -13.50 16.16 2.88
C ALA A 56 -13.13 16.88 4.19
N GLU A 57 -14.13 17.16 5.04
CA GLU A 57 -13.91 17.79 6.36
C GLU A 57 -13.07 16.94 7.33
N ARG A 58 -12.89 15.65 7.03
CA ARG A 58 -12.14 14.70 7.84
C ARG A 58 -11.30 13.79 6.96
N GLU A 59 -10.08 13.55 7.41
CA GLU A 59 -9.17 12.57 6.86
C GLU A 59 -9.09 11.36 7.80
N ILE A 60 -9.10 10.15 7.24
CA ILE A 60 -8.96 8.89 7.99
C ILE A 60 -7.70 8.20 7.48
N VAL A 61 -6.78 7.90 8.38
CA VAL A 61 -5.53 7.18 8.06
C VAL A 61 -5.64 5.76 8.59
N LEU A 62 -5.44 4.79 7.69
CA LEU A 62 -5.21 3.39 8.05
C LEU A 62 -3.71 3.13 7.92
N LEU A 63 -3.05 2.81 9.03
CA LEU A 63 -1.59 2.68 9.11
C LEU A 63 -1.19 1.26 9.50
N GLY A 64 -0.24 0.70 8.77
CA GLY A 64 0.42 -0.57 9.06
C GLY A 64 1.90 -0.49 8.68
N HIS A 65 2.70 -1.42 9.20
CA HIS A 65 4.10 -1.58 8.80
C HIS A 65 4.22 -2.67 7.73
N MET A 66 5.24 -2.57 6.88
CA MET A 66 5.48 -3.52 5.78
C MET A 66 6.52 -4.60 6.15
N ASP A 67 7.33 -4.35 7.17
CA ASP A 67 8.45 -5.22 7.54
C ASP A 67 8.02 -6.46 8.32
N THR A 68 8.82 -7.53 8.19
CA THR A 68 8.64 -8.85 8.83
C THR A 68 9.92 -9.36 9.48
#